data_AF-A0A2E5F2H8-F1
#
_entry.id   AF-A0A2E5F2H8-F1
#
_cell.length_a   1.000
_cell.length_b   1.000
_cell.length_c   1.000
_cell.angle_alpha   90.00
_cell.angle_beta   90.00
_cell.angle_gamma   90.00
#
_symmetry.space_group_name_H-M   'P 1'
#
loop_
_entity.id
_entity.type
_entity.pdbx_description
1 polymer ?
#
loop_
_entity_poly.entity_id
_entity_poly.type
_entity_poly.pdbx_seq_one_letter_code
_entity_poly.pdbx_strand_id
1 'polypeptide(L)'
;MNKDQVLEEKLISKTPLYKHCLIYGLFSTCMIALSTVAISSFIYGNKGAIFPLIFLGIISFAVFYEFISSLSDLRSNPIETKGEVTKMWKKSKFLLLGRQDYLLLNRKIFEIKTTTAMMLNVGDNIAIQHWPKTLKVIKLEKVSGNQQG
;
A
#
# COMPACT_ATOMS: atom_id res chain seq x y z
N MET A 1 -2.99 -26.06 24.01
CA MET A 1 -2.14 -25.85 22.81
C MET A 1 -2.95 -25.01 21.83
N ASN A 2 -2.96 -23.69 22.05
CA ASN A 2 -3.78 -22.76 21.26
C ASN A 2 -3.04 -22.48 19.95
N LYS A 3 -3.60 -22.91 18.82
CA LYS A 3 -2.97 -22.68 17.52
C LYS A 3 -3.26 -21.25 17.11
N ASP A 4 -2.24 -20.40 17.12
CA ASP A 4 -2.28 -19.16 16.37
C ASP A 4 -2.64 -19.52 14.92
N GLN A 5 -3.85 -19.13 14.48
CA GLN A 5 -4.28 -19.40 13.12
C GLN A 5 -3.63 -18.37 12.22
N VAL A 6 -2.61 -18.83 11.48
CA VAL A 6 -1.99 -18.06 10.41
C VAL A 6 -2.98 -17.99 9.26
N LEU A 7 -3.55 -16.81 9.02
CA LEU A 7 -4.60 -16.58 8.02
C LEU A 7 -4.03 -16.14 6.66
N GLU A 8 -2.88 -15.48 6.67
CA GLU A 8 -2.12 -15.19 5.47
C GLU A 8 -0.64 -15.25 5.79
N GLU A 9 0.09 -16.13 5.10
CA GLU A 9 1.54 -16.15 5.14
C GLU A 9 2.05 -16.00 3.71
N LYS A 10 2.61 -14.84 3.40
CA LYS A 10 3.54 -14.73 2.29
C LYS A 10 4.92 -14.93 2.87
N LEU A 11 5.69 -15.84 2.27
CA LEU A 11 7.15 -15.88 2.48
C LEU A 11 7.68 -14.45 2.43
N ILE A 12 8.51 -14.07 3.40
CA ILE A 12 9.15 -12.75 3.48
C ILE A 12 9.98 -12.56 2.22
N SER A 13 9.31 -12.09 1.17
CA SER A 13 9.83 -12.00 -0.17
C SER A 13 9.80 -10.53 -0.52
N LYS A 14 10.96 -9.99 -0.87
CA LYS A 14 11.08 -8.63 -1.38
C LYS A 14 10.63 -8.54 -2.84
N THR A 15 10.34 -9.64 -3.51
CA THR A 15 9.88 -9.67 -4.91
C THR A 15 8.68 -8.76 -5.21
N PRO A 16 7.58 -8.76 -4.42
CA PRO A 16 6.48 -7.79 -4.61
C PRO A 16 6.88 -6.33 -4.38
N LEU A 17 7.88 -6.06 -3.53
CA LEU A 17 8.44 -4.71 -3.37
C LEU A 17 9.30 -4.32 -4.57
N TYR A 18 10.16 -5.21 -5.07
CA TYR A 18 10.98 -4.97 -6.25
C TYR A 18 10.14 -4.69 -7.50
N LYS A 19 9.09 -5.49 -7.74
CA LYS A 19 8.17 -5.26 -8.86
C LYS A 19 7.51 -3.88 -8.76
N HIS A 20 7.09 -3.50 -7.56
CA HIS A 20 6.50 -2.19 -7.32
C HIS A 20 7.53 -1.07 -7.55
N CYS A 21 8.72 -1.20 -6.99
CA CYS A 21 9.80 -0.24 -7.16
C CYS A 21 10.18 -0.07 -8.65
N LEU A 22 10.22 -1.15 -9.43
CA LEU A 22 10.51 -1.09 -10.87
C LEU A 22 9.40 -0.37 -11.64
N ILE A 23 8.14 -0.76 -11.43
CA ILE A 23 7.00 -0.18 -12.13
C ILE A 23 6.88 1.32 -11.82
N TYR A 24 6.89 1.68 -10.53
CA TYR A 24 6.75 3.06 -10.10
C TYR A 24 8.01 3.88 -10.40
N GLY A 25 9.20 3.27 -10.40
CA GLY A 25 10.44 3.93 -10.80
C GLY A 25 10.42 4.32 -12.28
N LEU A 26 10.07 3.40 -13.17
CA LEU A 26 9.94 3.69 -14.61
C LEU A 26 8.87 4.76 -14.85
N PHE A 27 7.70 4.60 -14.21
CA PHE A 27 6.60 5.55 -14.36
C PHE A 27 6.96 6.93 -13.82
N SER A 28 7.67 7.01 -12.69
CA SER A 28 8.16 8.27 -12.13
C SER A 28 9.12 8.97 -13.10
N THR A 29 10.04 8.24 -13.73
CA THR A 29 10.99 8.81 -14.71
C THR A 29 10.23 9.39 -15.91
N CYS A 30 9.24 8.67 -16.45
CA CYS A 30 8.38 9.18 -17.51
C CYS A 30 7.62 10.45 -17.08
N MET A 31 7.06 10.47 -15.88
CA MET A 31 6.32 11.63 -15.37
C MET A 31 7.22 12.84 -15.15
N ILE A 32 8.46 12.65 -14.69
CA ILE A 32 9.45 13.73 -14.57
C ILE A 32 9.79 14.28 -15.96
N ALA A 33 10.02 13.42 -16.95
CA ALA A 33 10.31 13.85 -18.32
C ALA A 33 9.16 14.69 -18.91
N LEU A 34 7.91 14.23 -18.76
CA LEU A 34 6.73 14.96 -19.19
C LEU A 34 6.56 16.29 -18.44
N SER A 35 6.88 16.31 -17.14
CA SER A 35 6.84 17.53 -16.32
C SER A 35 7.84 18.56 -16.85
N THR A 36 9.06 18.13 -17.19
CA THR A 36 10.08 19.01 -17.77
C THR A 36 9.63 19.63 -19.10
N VAL A 37 8.93 18.86 -19.95
CA VAL A 37 8.36 19.37 -21.21
C VAL A 37 7.23 20.37 -20.96
N ALA A 38 6.39 20.12 -19.96
CA ALA A 38 5.32 21.06 -19.58
C ALA A 38 5.89 22.37 -19.02
N ILE A 39 6.93 22.29 -18.18
CA ILE A 39 7.65 23.44 -17.63
C ILE A 39 8.30 24.25 -18.75
N SER A 40 9.01 23.60 -19.68
CA SER A 40 9.65 24.30 -20.78
C SER A 40 8.62 25.03 -21.66
N SER A 41 7.51 24.36 -21.99
CA SER A 41 6.40 24.96 -22.75
C SER A 41 5.81 26.19 -22.07
N PHE A 42 5.66 26.16 -20.74
CA PHE A 42 5.20 27.31 -19.97
C PHE A 42 6.20 28.48 -20.01
N ILE A 43 7.50 28.19 -19.85
CA ILE A 43 8.57 29.20 -19.91
C ILE A 43 8.64 29.87 -21.29
N TYR A 44 8.42 29.12 -22.38
CA TYR A 44 8.36 29.67 -23.74
C TYR A 44 7.09 30.50 -24.03
N GLY A 45 6.24 30.76 -23.04
CA GLY A 45 5.13 31.70 -23.14
C GLY A 45 3.77 31.05 -23.42
N ASN A 46 3.68 29.72 -23.45
CA ASN A 46 2.39 29.05 -23.55
C ASN A 46 1.67 29.07 -22.19
N LYS A 47 0.87 30.12 -21.96
CA LYS A 47 0.06 30.29 -20.75
C LYS A 47 -0.95 29.17 -20.53
N GLY A 48 -1.37 28.46 -21.59
CA GLY A 48 -2.25 27.30 -21.53
C GLY A 48 -1.61 26.08 -20.85
N ALA A 49 -0.29 26.04 -20.73
CA ALA A 49 0.44 24.94 -20.09
C ALA A 49 0.29 24.88 -18.56
N ILE A 50 -0.33 25.89 -17.93
CA ILE A 50 -0.51 25.94 -16.46
C ILE A 50 -1.37 24.76 -15.93
N PHE A 51 -2.45 24.42 -16.65
CA PHE A 51 -3.35 23.32 -16.27
C PHE A 51 -2.65 21.95 -16.30
N PRO A 52 -2.04 21.52 -17.43
CA PRO A 52 -1.32 20.26 -17.44
C PRO A 52 -0.13 20.27 -16.48
N LEU A 53 0.54 21.40 -16.25
CA LEU A 53 1.62 21.51 -15.29
C LEU A 53 1.17 21.17 -13.86
N ILE A 54 0.07 21.77 -13.39
CA ILE A 54 -0.45 21.51 -12.03
C ILE A 54 -0.91 20.05 -11.92
N PHE A 55 -1.70 19.58 -12.90
CA PHE A 55 -2.24 18.24 -12.88
C PHE A 55 -1.13 17.17 -12.90
N LEU A 56 -0.17 17.32 -13.82
CA LEU A 56 0.95 16.40 -13.96
C LEU A 56 1.90 16.49 -12.75
N GLY A 57 2.07 17.69 -12.18
CA GLY A 57 2.85 17.88 -10.95
C GLY A 57 2.27 17.11 -9.75
N ILE A 58 0.96 17.18 -9.52
CA ILE A 58 0.29 16.43 -8.45
C ILE A 58 0.46 14.92 -8.65
N ILE A 59 0.24 14.41 -9.86
CA ILE A 59 0.35 12.98 -10.14
C ILE A 59 1.80 12.52 -10.07
N SER A 60 2.74 13.29 -10.63
CA SER A 60 4.18 13.00 -10.58
C SER A 60 4.66 12.91 -9.13
N PHE A 61 4.25 13.86 -8.28
CA PHE A 61 4.58 13.83 -6.86
C PHE A 61 4.03 12.59 -6.16
N ALA A 62 2.78 12.21 -6.42
CA ALA A 62 2.18 11.00 -5.85
C ALA A 62 2.93 9.72 -6.27
N VAL A 63 3.27 9.59 -7.56
CA VAL A 63 4.03 8.44 -8.08
C VAL A 63 5.44 8.40 -7.50
N PHE A 64 6.10 9.56 -7.39
CA PHE A 64 7.43 9.66 -6.82
C PHE A 64 7.45 9.30 -5.32
N TYR A 65 6.43 9.73 -4.57
CA TYR A 65 6.25 9.34 -3.17
C TYR A 65 6.09 7.83 -3.01
N GLU A 66 5.30 7.18 -3.87
CA GLU A 66 5.14 5.71 -3.88
C GLU A 66 6.45 4.99 -4.18
N PHE A 67 7.25 5.53 -5.12
CA PHE A 67 8.58 5.02 -5.44
C PHE A 67 9.53 5.13 -4.24
N ILE A 68 9.64 6.30 -3.61
CA ILE A 68 10.48 6.51 -2.42
C ILE A 68 10.04 5.61 -1.27
N SER A 69 8.73 5.49 -1.02
CA SER A 69 8.19 4.65 0.03
C SER A 69 8.57 3.18 -0.19
N SER A 70 8.45 2.70 -1.43
CA SER A 70 8.85 1.34 -1.82
C SER A 70 10.36 1.12 -1.66
N LEU A 71 11.18 2.11 -2.03
CA LEU A 71 12.63 2.05 -1.88
C LEU A 71 13.07 2.06 -0.41
N SER A 72 12.40 2.86 0.42
CA SER A 72 12.63 2.90 1.87
C SER A 72 12.30 1.56 2.51
N ASP A 73 11.21 0.91 2.07
CA ASP A 73 10.82 -0.40 2.57
C ASP A 73 11.79 -1.51 2.15
N LEU A 74 12.41 -1.43 0.96
CA LEU A 74 13.45 -2.40 0.54
C LEU A 74 14.65 -2.43 1.51
N ARG A 75 14.96 -1.30 2.15
CA ARG A 75 16.04 -1.15 3.14
C ARG A 75 15.59 -1.35 4.58
N SER A 76 14.29 -1.34 4.83
CA SER A 76 13.74 -1.46 6.18
C SER A 76 13.49 -2.93 6.54
N ASN A 77 13.23 -3.19 7.81
CA ASN A 77 12.73 -4.49 8.27
C ASN A 77 11.21 -4.45 8.45
N PRO A 78 10.51 -5.58 8.22
CA PRO A 78 9.09 -5.67 8.52
C PRO A 78 8.79 -5.35 9.98
N ILE A 79 7.69 -4.64 10.22
CA ILE A 79 7.19 -4.33 11.56
C ILE A 79 5.89 -5.09 11.82
N GLU A 80 5.63 -5.40 13.08
CA GLU A 80 4.41 -6.04 13.52
C GLU A 80 3.50 -4.99 14.17
N THR A 81 2.24 -4.93 13.73
CA THR A 81 1.20 -4.12 14.36
C THR A 81 0.11 -5.05 14.88
N LYS A 82 -0.15 -5.01 16.19
CA LYS A 82 -1.22 -5.76 16.85
C LYS A 82 -2.37 -4.83 17.23
N GLY A 83 -3.59 -5.36 17.20
CA GLY A 83 -4.76 -4.66 17.72
C GLY A 83 -6.07 -5.24 17.24
N GLU A 84 -7.14 -4.51 17.52
CA GLU A 84 -8.50 -4.87 17.15
C GLU A 84 -8.88 -4.33 15.77
N VAL A 85 -9.54 -5.16 14.97
CA VAL A 85 -10.11 -4.74 13.68
C VAL A 85 -11.28 -3.79 13.94
N THR A 86 -11.07 -2.50 13.68
CA THR A 86 -12.09 -1.47 13.93
C THR A 86 -13.12 -1.40 12.79
N LYS A 87 -12.68 -1.62 11.54
CA LYS A 87 -13.54 -1.50 10.37
C LYS A 87 -13.00 -2.34 9.23
N MET A 88 -13.90 -2.92 8.43
CA MET A 88 -13.56 -3.59 7.18
C MET A 88 -14.46 -3.07 6.06
N TRP A 89 -13.91 -2.89 4.87
CA TRP A 89 -14.68 -2.54 3.68
C TRP A 89 -14.12 -3.20 2.44
N LYS A 90 -15.01 -3.39 1.47
CA LYS A 90 -14.68 -4.00 0.19
C LYS A 90 -14.52 -2.90 -0.85
N LYS A 91 -13.43 -2.92 -1.62
CA LYS A 91 -13.27 -2.04 -2.77
C LYS A 91 -13.27 -2.91 -4.03
N SER A 92 -14.23 -2.66 -4.91
CA SER A 92 -14.18 -3.22 -6.25
C SER A 92 -13.06 -2.52 -7.03
N LYS A 93 -12.10 -3.27 -7.57
CA LYS A 93 -11.19 -2.69 -8.57
C LYS A 93 -11.93 -2.56 -9.90
N PHE A 94 -11.75 -1.42 -10.56
CA PHE A 94 -12.33 -1.21 -11.89
C PHE A 94 -11.77 -2.24 -12.89
N LEU A 95 -12.66 -2.72 -13.76
CA LEU A 95 -12.36 -3.21 -15.12
C LEU A 95 -11.54 -4.51 -15.31
N LEU A 96 -11.32 -5.39 -14.31
CA LEU A 96 -10.91 -6.84 -14.42
C LEU A 96 -9.94 -7.31 -13.31
N LEU A 97 -9.48 -6.44 -12.40
CA LEU A 97 -8.37 -6.70 -11.47
C LEU A 97 -8.74 -7.35 -10.11
N GLY A 98 -9.88 -8.05 -10.04
CA GLY A 98 -10.30 -8.79 -8.84
C GLY A 98 -10.85 -7.92 -7.69
N ARG A 99 -11.34 -8.58 -6.64
CA ARG A 99 -11.86 -7.93 -5.42
C ARG A 99 -10.75 -7.77 -4.39
N GLN A 100 -10.73 -6.63 -3.72
CA GLN A 100 -9.76 -6.34 -2.67
C GLN A 100 -10.46 -5.80 -1.44
N ASP A 101 -10.10 -6.36 -0.30
CA ASP A 101 -10.68 -6.00 0.98
C ASP A 101 -9.66 -5.20 1.79
N TYR A 102 -10.15 -4.19 2.49
CA TYR A 102 -9.37 -3.32 3.34
C TYR A 102 -9.83 -3.46 4.77
N LEU A 103 -8.88 -3.39 5.68
CA LEU A 103 -9.14 -3.36 7.12
C LEU A 103 -8.47 -2.14 7.75
N LEU A 104 -9.09 -1.62 8.79
CA LEU A 104 -8.55 -0.58 9.65
C LEU A 104 -8.08 -1.21 10.96
N LEU A 105 -6.80 -1.04 11.27
CA LEU A 105 -6.14 -1.52 12.48
C LEU A 105 -5.26 -0.40 13.03
N ASN A 106 -5.49 0.04 14.26
CA ASN A 106 -4.71 1.09 14.93
C ASN A 106 -4.50 2.36 14.05
N ARG A 107 -5.59 2.89 13.48
CA ARG A 107 -5.61 4.04 12.55
C ARG A 107 -4.84 3.87 11.23
N LYS A 108 -4.37 2.66 10.92
CA LYS A 108 -3.72 2.31 9.65
C LYS A 108 -4.62 1.42 8.81
N ILE A 109 -4.59 1.65 7.50
CA ILE A 109 -5.37 0.89 6.53
C ILE A 109 -4.47 -0.17 5.91
N PHE A 110 -4.89 -1.42 5.98
CA PHE A 110 -4.18 -2.55 5.40
C PHE A 110 -5.01 -3.17 4.29
N GLU A 111 -4.31 -3.56 3.23
CA GLU A 111 -4.85 -4.24 2.08
C GLU A 111 -4.67 -5.76 2.27
N ILE A 112 -5.77 -6.50 2.28
CA ILE A 112 -5.77 -7.95 2.49
C ILE A 112 -6.45 -8.70 1.34
N LYS A 113 -6.16 -9.99 1.24
CA LYS A 113 -6.86 -10.87 0.31
C LYS A 113 -8.31 -11.06 0.74
N THR A 114 -9.19 -11.18 -0.24
CA THR A 114 -10.61 -11.46 0.00
C THR A 114 -10.80 -12.75 0.83
N THR A 115 -10.00 -13.79 0.58
CA THR A 115 -10.07 -15.05 1.35
C THR A 115 -9.76 -14.86 2.83
N THR A 116 -8.77 -14.03 3.14
CA THR A 116 -8.37 -13.70 4.52
C THR A 116 -9.41 -12.81 5.18
N ALA A 117 -10.01 -11.88 4.42
CA ALA A 117 -11.10 -11.03 4.90
C ALA A 117 -12.36 -11.82 5.24
N MET A 118 -12.65 -12.93 4.55
CA MET A 118 -13.77 -13.82 4.88
C MET A 118 -13.59 -14.56 6.21
N MET A 119 -12.36 -14.69 6.70
CA MET A 119 -12.04 -15.38 7.96
C MET A 119 -11.95 -14.42 9.16
N LEU A 120 -12.09 -13.11 8.93
CA LEU A 120 -11.96 -12.06 9.93
C LEU A 120 -13.30 -11.36 10.14
N ASN A 121 -13.59 -11.05 11.40
CA ASN A 121 -14.70 -10.21 11.79
C ASN A 121 -14.21 -8.89 12.40
N VAL A 122 -15.05 -7.86 12.32
CA VAL A 122 -14.84 -6.62 13.08
C VAL A 122 -14.87 -6.97 14.57
N GLY A 123 -13.89 -6.48 15.33
CA GLY A 123 -13.68 -6.84 16.73
C GLY A 123 -12.67 -7.97 16.98
N ASP A 124 -12.20 -8.65 15.92
CA ASP A 124 -11.13 -9.63 16.08
C ASP A 124 -9.79 -8.96 16.42
N ASN A 125 -9.06 -9.54 17.38
CA ASN A 125 -7.67 -9.17 17.64
C ASN A 125 -6.74 -9.89 16.66
N ILE A 126 -5.95 -9.11 15.93
CA ILE A 126 -5.03 -9.62 14.91
C ILE A 126 -3.64 -9.03 15.08
N ALA A 127 -2.65 -9.79 14.62
CA ALA A 127 -1.28 -9.36 14.43
C ALA A 127 -0.98 -9.32 12.93
N ILE A 128 -0.58 -8.14 12.45
CA ILE A 128 -0.19 -7.94 11.05
C ILE A 128 1.29 -7.60 11.00
N GLN A 129 2.04 -8.45 10.31
CA GLN A 129 3.41 -8.13 9.90
C GLN A 129 3.37 -7.43 8.54
N HIS A 130 3.90 -6.22 8.46
CA HIS A 130 3.84 -5.39 7.26
C HIS A 130 5.09 -4.53 7.08
N TRP A 131 5.25 -4.00 5.87
CA TRP A 131 6.29 -3.02 5.59
C TRP A 131 5.93 -1.63 6.14
N PRO A 132 6.88 -0.87 6.71
CA PRO A 132 6.57 0.31 7.50
C PRO A 132 5.96 1.48 6.69
N LYS A 133 6.37 1.68 5.43
CA LYS A 133 5.89 2.81 4.61
C LYS A 133 4.77 2.43 3.65
N THR A 134 4.94 1.34 2.90
CA THR A 134 3.94 0.87 1.92
C THR A 134 2.79 0.11 2.57
N LEU A 135 2.89 -0.23 3.86
CA LEU A 135 1.88 -0.99 4.62
C LEU A 135 1.50 -2.34 3.97
N LYS A 136 2.36 -2.86 3.09
CA LYS A 136 2.12 -4.14 2.42
C LYS A 136 2.18 -5.27 3.45
N VAL A 137 1.08 -6.01 3.54
CA VAL A 137 0.94 -7.15 4.45
C VAL A 137 1.81 -8.31 3.97
N ILE A 138 2.60 -8.84 4.89
CA ILE A 138 3.45 -10.02 4.72
C ILE A 138 2.79 -11.21 5.41
N LYS A 139 2.40 -11.01 6.68
CA LYS A 139 1.78 -12.03 7.50
C LYS A 139 0.58 -11.45 8.24
N LEU A 140 -0.48 -12.24 8.34
CA LEU A 140 -1.64 -11.93 9.17
C LEU A 140 -1.98 -13.14 10.03
N GLU A 141 -2.04 -12.93 11.33
CA GLU A 141 -2.36 -13.94 12.33
C GLU A 141 -3.51 -13.45 13.20
N LYS A 142 -4.42 -14.36 13.53
CA LYS A 142 -5.46 -14.09 14.52
C LYS A 142 -4.90 -14.39 15.91
N VAL A 143 -4.87 -13.38 16.77
CA VAL A 143 -4.43 -13.53 18.16
C VAL A 143 -5.65 -13.96 18.96
N SER A 144 -5.78 -15.26 19.20
CA SER A 144 -6.82 -15.79 20.08
C SER A 144 -6.58 -15.25 21.48
N GLY A 145 -7.45 -14.33 21.92
CA GLY A 145 -7.32 -13.64 23.20
C GLY A 145 -7.17 -14.64 24.35
N ASN A 146 -6.03 -14.59 25.02
CA ASN A 146 -5.93 -15.06 26.40
C ASN A 146 -6.57 -13.96 27.25
N GLN A 147 -7.75 -14.24 27.81
CA GLN A 147 -8.23 -13.50 28.97
C GLN A 147 -7.23 -13.72 30.11
N GLN A 148 -6.46 -12.69 30.47
CA GLN A 148 -5.77 -12.58 31.76
C GLN A 148 -5.59 -11.08 32.03
N GLY A 149 -6.24 -10.42 32.98
CA GLY A 149 -7.24 -10.77 33.99
C GLY A 149 -7.77 -9.47 34.59
#